data_AF-K9RRY2-F1
#
_entry.id   AF-K9RRY2-F1
#
_cell.length_a   1.000
_cell.length_b   1.000
_cell.length_c   1.000
_cell.angle_alpha   90.00
_cell.angle_beta   90.00
_cell.angle_gamma   90.00
#
_symmetry.space_group_name_H-M   'P 1'
#
loop_
_entity.id
_entity.type
_entity.pdbx_description
1 polymer ?
#
loop_
_entity_poly.entity_id
_entity_poly.type
_entity_poly.pdbx_seq_one_letter_code
_entity_poly.pdbx_strand_id
1 'polypeptide(L)'
;MLSHIDPNNQPTMVDISEKSDSQRQAVAQTLIQLPLALKPYLQGEELILKKGPVIQTAIIAGTMAVKKTSDLIPFCHQIPIESCKFVIEIDSTLKVMITCEVKTSYKTGVEMEALCGASVAALTIYDMCKAVSPQITISQTKLLTKTGGKTNFKRVPQPLYGLVLTGGKSKRMQQDKALLKYYDQPHAKHIFDLLSNYCEYVYLSARREQWCNTELASLPTLVDHDDDLGPLGGILTALETHPEACWLIMACDLAYVNAGTIEKLLENYHDEVVATCYQNPEHGFPEPLCALYTPQALKQFQRAKTAKIYCPVKVLQMSNCYFITPGLAQEIANINTPDEYHQVRHEHH
;
A
#
# COMPACT_ATOMS: atom_id res chain seq x y z
N MET A 1 29.35 -0.88 -3.30
CA MET A 1 28.78 -2.19 -2.95
C MET A 1 28.93 -2.33 -1.44
N LEU A 2 27.84 -2.26 -0.67
CA LEU A 2 27.88 -2.49 0.78
C LEU A 2 27.44 -3.93 1.00
N SER A 3 28.35 -4.86 0.75
CA SER A 3 28.07 -6.27 0.88
C SER A 3 28.76 -6.75 2.16
N HIS A 4 28.05 -7.51 2.99
CA HIS A 4 28.61 -8.21 4.16
C HIS A 4 29.54 -9.35 3.74
N ILE A 5 30.25 -9.19 2.63
CA ILE A 5 31.19 -10.16 2.05
C ILE A 5 32.42 -9.40 1.60
N ASP A 6 33.59 -9.99 1.82
CA ASP A 6 34.88 -9.50 1.35
C ASP A 6 35.12 -9.93 -0.12
N PRO A 7 36.25 -9.55 -0.75
CA PRO A 7 36.61 -9.98 -2.11
C PRO A 7 36.77 -11.51 -2.28
N ASN A 8 36.93 -12.26 -1.20
CA ASN A 8 37.01 -13.72 -1.19
C ASN A 8 35.65 -14.37 -0.90
N ASN A 9 34.56 -13.59 -0.92
CA ASN A 9 33.19 -14.02 -0.59
C ASN A 9 33.03 -14.53 0.87
N GLN A 10 33.90 -14.07 1.78
CA GLN A 10 33.79 -14.37 3.21
C GLN A 10 32.96 -13.32 3.95
N PRO A 11 32.05 -13.73 4.85
CA PRO A 11 31.23 -12.79 5.59
C PRO A 11 32.05 -11.82 6.45
N THR A 12 31.75 -10.52 6.36
CA THR A 12 32.47 -9.48 7.11
C THR A 12 31.55 -8.36 7.56
N MET A 13 31.95 -7.69 8.65
CA MET A 13 31.31 -6.47 9.12
C MET A 13 31.83 -5.29 8.30
N VAL A 14 30.91 -4.47 7.79
CA VAL A 14 31.26 -3.30 6.97
C VAL A 14 31.90 -2.22 7.84
N ASP A 15 33.05 -1.69 7.43
CA ASP A 15 33.65 -0.52 8.09
C ASP A 15 32.78 0.73 7.88
N ILE A 16 32.47 1.42 8.98
CA ILE A 16 31.66 2.63 9.02
C ILE A 16 32.42 3.84 9.54
N SER A 17 33.73 3.73 9.78
CA SER A 17 34.55 4.77 10.43
C SER A 17 34.47 6.13 9.74
N GLU A 18 34.52 6.14 8.41
CA GLU A 18 34.46 7.34 7.54
C GLU A 18 33.04 7.90 7.34
N LYS A 19 32.00 7.25 7.89
CA LYS A 19 30.63 7.76 7.79
C LYS A 19 30.38 8.78 8.90
N SER A 20 29.63 9.83 8.58
CA SER A 20 29.15 10.80 9.56
C SER A 20 27.88 10.34 10.26
N ASP A 21 27.70 10.79 11.50
CA ASP A 21 26.46 10.60 12.24
C ASP A 21 25.32 11.37 11.57
N SER A 22 24.14 10.75 11.53
CA SER A 22 22.91 11.40 11.10
C SER A 22 21.72 10.80 11.84
N GLN A 23 20.63 11.57 11.91
CA GLN A 23 19.35 11.09 12.41
C GLN A 23 18.83 9.96 11.53
N ARG A 24 18.51 8.83 12.15
CA ARG A 24 18.05 7.63 11.47
C ARG A 24 16.86 7.04 12.20
N GLN A 25 15.91 6.57 11.42
CA GLN A 25 14.71 5.93 11.93
C GLN A 25 14.38 4.72 11.07
N ALA A 26 13.87 3.68 11.72
CA ALA A 26 13.25 2.54 11.05
C ALA A 26 11.95 2.16 11.74
N VAL A 27 10.96 1.75 10.94
CA VAL A 27 9.70 1.21 11.43
C VAL A 27 9.52 -0.17 10.82
N ALA A 28 9.35 -1.18 11.66
CA ALA A 28 9.07 -2.55 11.25
C ALA A 28 7.73 -3.03 11.81
N GLN A 29 7.12 -3.99 11.13
CA GLN A 29 5.85 -4.59 11.53
C GLN A 29 5.96 -6.11 11.55
N THR A 30 5.26 -6.75 12.48
CA THR A 30 4.90 -8.16 12.39
C THR A 30 3.41 -8.39 12.56
N LEU A 31 2.89 -9.50 12.00
CA LEU A 31 1.48 -9.88 12.08
C LEU A 31 1.33 -11.27 12.71
N ILE A 32 0.40 -11.38 13.66
CA ILE A 32 0.05 -12.65 14.32
C ILE A 32 -1.43 -12.93 14.16
N GLN A 33 -1.79 -14.15 13.78
CA GLN A 33 -3.16 -14.64 13.89
C GLN A 33 -3.29 -15.45 15.18
N LEU A 34 -4.16 -15.00 16.08
CA LEU A 34 -4.52 -15.75 17.28
C LEU A 34 -5.75 -16.64 17.02
N PRO A 35 -5.81 -17.84 17.62
CA PRO A 35 -6.99 -18.70 17.55
C PRO A 35 -8.16 -18.14 18.36
N LEU A 36 -9.40 -18.47 17.95
CA LEU A 36 -10.64 -18.05 18.63
C LEU A 36 -10.68 -18.42 20.12
N ALA A 37 -9.96 -19.46 20.54
CA ALA A 37 -9.82 -19.86 21.94
C ALA A 37 -9.24 -18.76 22.84
N LEU A 38 -8.52 -17.77 22.28
CA LEU A 38 -7.98 -16.64 23.03
C LEU A 38 -8.97 -15.47 23.20
N LYS A 39 -10.10 -15.48 22.48
CA LYS A 39 -11.10 -14.40 22.55
C LYS A 39 -11.59 -14.08 23.96
N PRO A 40 -11.88 -15.06 24.85
CA PRO A 40 -12.36 -14.77 26.20
C PRO A 40 -11.35 -14.06 27.10
N TYR A 41 -10.06 -14.05 26.72
CA TYR A 41 -8.98 -13.44 27.49
C TYR A 41 -8.67 -12.00 27.08
N LEU A 42 -9.29 -11.51 26.00
CA LEU A 42 -9.15 -10.15 25.53
C LEU A 42 -10.00 -9.22 26.40
N GLN A 43 -9.36 -8.27 27.07
CA GLN A 43 -9.97 -7.29 27.97
C GLN A 43 -9.54 -5.89 27.52
N GLY A 44 -10.43 -5.22 26.78
CA GLY A 44 -10.07 -3.97 26.11
C GLY A 44 -8.99 -4.21 25.07
N GLU A 45 -7.87 -3.50 25.20
CA GLU A 45 -6.72 -3.61 24.31
C GLU A 45 -5.68 -4.64 24.77
N GLU A 46 -5.89 -5.32 25.91
CA GLU A 46 -4.90 -6.23 26.51
C GLU A 46 -5.40 -7.69 26.54
N LEU A 47 -4.48 -8.65 26.43
CA LEU A 47 -4.73 -10.07 26.67
C LEU A 47 -4.25 -10.44 28.07
N ILE A 48 -5.20 -10.83 28.94
CA ILE A 48 -4.90 -11.20 30.33
C ILE A 48 -4.97 -12.72 30.49
N LEU A 49 -3.82 -13.36 30.67
CA LEU A 49 -3.69 -14.79 30.92
C LEU A 49 -3.23 -15.05 32.36
N LYS A 50 -3.20 -16.33 32.77
CA LYS A 50 -2.58 -16.73 34.06
C LYS A 50 -1.10 -16.33 34.17
N LYS A 51 -0.43 -16.14 33.02
CA LYS A 51 0.95 -15.63 32.94
C LYS A 51 1.06 -14.11 33.11
N GLY A 52 -0.06 -13.39 33.23
CA GLY A 52 -0.10 -11.92 33.33
C GLY A 52 -0.49 -11.23 32.01
N PRO A 53 -0.24 -9.91 31.91
CA PRO A 53 -0.56 -9.11 30.73
C PRO A 53 0.40 -9.45 29.58
N VAL A 54 -0.15 -9.92 28.47
CA VAL A 54 0.62 -10.46 27.34
C VAL A 54 1.28 -9.34 26.54
N ILE A 55 0.54 -8.28 26.21
CA ILE A 55 1.04 -7.17 25.38
C ILE A 55 2.12 -6.39 26.11
N GLN A 56 1.90 -6.03 27.39
CA GLN A 56 2.95 -5.35 28.17
C GLN A 56 4.24 -6.18 28.25
N THR A 57 4.12 -7.49 28.44
CA THR A 57 5.28 -8.39 28.46
C THR A 57 5.99 -8.42 27.11
N ALA A 58 5.24 -8.44 26.00
CA ALA A 58 5.79 -8.40 24.65
C ALA A 58 6.53 -7.09 24.34
N ILE A 59 6.02 -5.95 24.81
CA ILE A 59 6.69 -4.64 24.66
C ILE A 59 8.06 -4.67 25.36
N ILE A 60 8.12 -5.14 26.61
CA ILE A 60 9.38 -5.23 27.37
C ILE A 60 10.39 -6.13 26.64
N ALA A 61 9.95 -7.32 26.22
CA ALA A 61 10.81 -8.26 25.50
C ALA A 61 11.32 -7.69 24.17
N GLY A 62 10.45 -7.02 23.41
CA GLY A 62 10.80 -6.33 22.17
C GLY A 62 11.82 -5.21 22.40
N THR A 63 11.63 -4.36 23.42
CA THR A 63 12.60 -3.30 23.77
C THR A 63 13.95 -3.86 24.21
N MET A 64 13.96 -4.99 24.91
CA MET A 64 15.21 -5.68 25.24
C MET A 64 15.91 -6.24 24.00
N ALA A 65 15.15 -6.82 23.07
CA ALA A 65 15.67 -7.36 21.83
C ALA A 65 16.30 -6.28 20.93
N VAL A 66 15.65 -5.12 20.79
CA VAL A 66 16.19 -3.95 20.07
C VAL A 66 17.61 -3.62 20.54
N LYS A 67 17.83 -3.55 21.85
CA LYS A 67 19.13 -3.23 22.45
C LYS A 67 20.17 -4.35 22.33
N LYS A 68 19.75 -5.57 22.00
CA LYS A 68 20.59 -6.76 21.86
C LYS A 68 20.72 -7.24 20.42
N THR A 69 20.32 -6.42 19.44
CA THR A 69 20.31 -6.81 18.02
C THR A 69 21.68 -7.26 17.54
N SER A 70 22.74 -6.53 17.90
CA SER A 70 24.13 -6.89 17.55
C SER A 70 24.63 -8.19 18.18
N ASP A 71 24.04 -8.62 19.30
CA ASP A 71 24.38 -9.89 19.94
C ASP A 71 23.74 -11.08 19.17
N LEU A 72 22.66 -10.82 18.43
CA LEU A 72 21.85 -11.82 17.75
C LEU A 72 22.16 -11.89 16.25
N ILE A 73 22.44 -10.75 15.61
CA ILE A 73 22.68 -10.65 14.17
C ILE A 73 24.19 -10.43 13.92
N PRO A 74 24.94 -11.44 13.43
CA PRO A 74 26.41 -11.51 13.54
C PRO A 74 27.22 -10.32 13.03
N PHE A 75 26.74 -9.57 12.04
CA PHE A 75 27.47 -8.45 11.43
C PHE A 75 26.81 -7.09 11.61
N CYS A 76 25.81 -6.99 12.50
CA CYS A 76 25.28 -5.70 12.92
C CYS A 76 26.27 -5.00 13.85
N HIS A 77 26.43 -3.69 13.66
CA HIS A 77 27.18 -2.86 14.60
C HIS A 77 26.39 -2.70 15.90
N GLN A 78 27.09 -2.44 17.00
CA GLN A 78 26.46 -1.97 18.21
C GLN A 78 26.07 -0.49 18.04
N ILE A 79 24.78 -0.17 18.20
CA ILE A 79 24.23 1.17 17.92
C ILE A 79 23.65 1.78 19.21
N PRO A 80 23.95 3.05 19.54
CA PRO A 80 23.33 3.75 20.66
C PRO A 80 21.86 4.09 20.33
N ILE A 81 20.92 3.31 20.86
CA ILE A 81 19.48 3.52 20.63
C ILE A 81 18.99 4.71 21.45
N GLU A 82 18.40 5.70 20.77
CA GLU A 82 17.85 6.91 21.42
C GLU A 82 16.36 6.78 21.72
N SER A 83 15.62 6.09 20.85
CA SER A 83 14.18 5.84 21.05
C SER A 83 13.78 4.47 20.53
N CYS A 84 12.88 3.83 21.26
CA CYS A 84 12.24 2.57 20.88
C CYS A 84 10.77 2.65 21.32
N LYS A 85 9.84 2.48 20.38
CA LYS A 85 8.39 2.51 20.63
C LYS A 85 7.72 1.30 20.01
N PHE A 86 6.75 0.75 20.73
CA PHE A 86 5.89 -0.33 20.26
C PHE A 86 4.44 0.13 20.25
N VAL A 87 3.73 -0.21 19.18
CA VAL A 87 2.27 -0.14 19.08
C VAL A 87 1.80 -1.56 18.78
N ILE A 88 0.92 -2.11 19.62
CA ILE A 88 0.39 -3.46 19.47
C ILE A 88 -1.13 -3.37 19.51
N GLU A 89 -1.76 -3.72 18.39
CA GLU A 89 -3.20 -3.61 18.21
C GLU A 89 -3.78 -4.99 17.92
N ILE A 90 -4.95 -5.29 18.51
CA ILE A 90 -5.68 -6.54 18.28
C ILE A 90 -7.04 -6.19 17.70
N ASP A 91 -7.33 -6.69 16.50
CA ASP A 91 -8.63 -6.45 15.87
C ASP A 91 -9.70 -7.44 16.32
N SER A 92 -10.94 -7.21 15.86
CA SER A 92 -12.09 -8.07 16.17
C SER A 92 -11.98 -9.52 15.65
N THR A 93 -11.07 -9.78 14.72
CA THR A 93 -10.75 -11.09 14.15
C THR A 93 -9.58 -11.78 14.86
N LEU A 94 -9.09 -11.18 15.95
CA LEU A 94 -7.91 -11.61 16.72
C LEU A 94 -6.61 -11.60 15.92
N LYS A 95 -6.54 -10.72 14.93
CA LYS A 95 -5.28 -10.40 14.27
C LYS A 95 -4.54 -9.36 15.10
N VAL A 96 -3.29 -9.66 15.42
CA VAL A 96 -2.40 -8.78 16.17
C VAL A 96 -1.42 -8.13 15.20
N MET A 97 -1.36 -6.81 15.23
CA MET A 97 -0.36 -6.02 14.50
C MET A 97 0.62 -5.43 15.50
N ILE A 98 1.90 -5.77 15.38
CA ILE A 98 2.97 -5.18 16.19
C ILE A 98 3.78 -4.27 15.30
N THR A 99 3.86 -2.99 15.65
CA THR A 99 4.71 -2.00 15.01
C THR A 99 5.83 -1.60 15.97
N CYS A 100 7.09 -1.71 15.52
CA CYS A 100 8.29 -1.30 16.27
C CYS A 100 8.96 -0.13 15.54
N GLU A 101 9.04 1.02 16.19
CA GLU A 101 9.79 2.19 15.72
C GLU A 101 11.07 2.34 16.54
N VAL A 102 12.20 2.49 15.85
CA VAL A 102 13.52 2.69 16.46
C VAL A 102 14.18 3.94 15.86
N LYS A 103 14.82 4.75 16.70
CA LYS A 103 15.54 5.98 16.33
C LYS A 103 16.93 6.04 16.94
N THR A 104 17.87 6.63 16.22
CA THR A 104 19.26 6.88 16.65
C THR A 104 19.88 8.05 15.89
N SER A 105 20.92 8.66 16.46
CA SER A 105 21.88 9.52 15.75
C SER A 105 23.19 8.76 15.59
N TYR A 106 23.42 8.14 14.43
CA TYR A 106 24.61 7.30 14.24
C TYR A 106 25.05 7.12 12.79
N LYS A 107 26.14 6.38 12.58
CA LYS A 107 26.79 6.13 11.28
C LYS A 107 26.08 5.07 10.42
N THR A 108 25.22 4.25 10.99
CA THR A 108 24.50 3.17 10.30
C THR A 108 23.03 3.11 10.70
N GLY A 109 22.20 2.50 9.84
CA GLY A 109 20.74 2.39 10.02
C GLY A 109 20.33 1.44 11.14
N VAL A 110 19.05 1.53 11.52
CA VAL A 110 18.43 0.76 12.61
C VAL A 110 17.33 -0.19 12.11
N GLU A 111 17.42 -0.62 10.85
CA GLU A 111 16.43 -1.53 10.25
C GLU A 111 16.36 -2.86 11.00
N MET A 112 17.52 -3.41 11.36
CA MET A 112 17.61 -4.70 12.04
C MET A 112 17.11 -4.64 13.47
N GLU A 113 17.32 -3.52 14.16
CA GLU A 113 16.81 -3.27 15.50
C GLU A 113 15.29 -3.30 15.51
N ALA A 114 14.65 -2.56 14.59
CA ALA A 114 13.20 -2.54 14.47
C ALA A 114 12.63 -3.94 14.14
N LEU A 115 13.25 -4.64 13.18
CA LEU A 115 12.83 -5.99 12.77
C LEU A 115 13.00 -7.02 13.90
N CYS A 116 14.11 -6.96 14.63
CA CYS A 116 14.39 -7.83 15.76
C CYS A 116 13.41 -7.56 16.91
N GLY A 117 13.17 -6.30 17.22
CA GLY A 117 12.18 -5.87 18.22
C GLY A 117 10.79 -6.42 17.95
N ALA A 118 10.26 -6.19 16.74
CA ALA A 118 8.96 -6.71 16.33
C ALA A 118 8.90 -8.24 16.42
N SER A 119 9.94 -8.94 15.94
CA SER A 119 10.00 -10.41 15.93
C SER A 119 9.98 -11.00 17.34
N VAL A 120 10.76 -10.45 18.26
CA VAL A 120 10.81 -10.96 19.64
C VAL A 120 9.54 -10.63 20.41
N ALA A 121 8.93 -9.46 20.18
CA ALA A 121 7.61 -9.17 20.72
C ALA A 121 6.59 -10.24 20.26
N ALA A 122 6.62 -10.63 18.99
CA ALA A 122 5.74 -11.68 18.46
C ALA A 122 5.98 -13.06 19.09
N LEU A 123 7.24 -13.46 19.21
CA LEU A 123 7.63 -14.70 19.89
C LEU A 123 7.21 -14.69 21.36
N THR A 124 7.21 -13.53 22.00
CA THR A 124 6.75 -13.37 23.38
C THR A 124 5.24 -13.54 23.49
N ILE A 125 4.46 -12.93 22.59
CA ILE A 125 3.00 -13.18 22.53
C ILE A 125 2.73 -14.68 22.34
N TYR A 126 3.48 -15.33 21.44
CA TYR A 126 3.37 -16.77 21.24
C TYR A 126 3.65 -17.55 22.54
N ASP A 127 4.78 -17.30 23.22
CA ASP A 127 5.11 -18.01 24.47
C ASP A 127 4.03 -17.81 25.54
N MET A 128 3.53 -16.59 25.67
CA MET A 128 2.52 -16.26 26.66
C MET A 128 1.18 -16.97 26.38
N CYS A 129 0.82 -17.14 25.11
CA CYS A 129 -0.48 -17.67 24.69
C CYS A 129 -0.49 -19.19 24.39
N LYS A 130 0.65 -19.82 24.08
CA LYS A 130 0.72 -21.22 23.59
C LYS A 130 0.11 -22.28 24.50
N ALA A 131 -0.03 -21.98 25.80
CA ALA A 131 -0.67 -22.88 26.76
C ALA A 131 -2.19 -22.97 26.59
N VAL A 132 -2.83 -21.91 26.04
CA VAL A 132 -4.25 -21.92 25.68
C VAL A 132 -4.46 -22.61 24.35
N SER A 133 -3.64 -22.27 23.36
CA SER A 133 -3.62 -22.96 22.07
C SER A 133 -2.28 -22.76 21.36
N PRO A 134 -1.67 -23.82 20.80
CA PRO A 134 -0.47 -23.71 19.98
C PRO A 134 -0.77 -23.31 18.53
N GLN A 135 -2.04 -23.18 18.13
CA GLN A 135 -2.43 -22.81 16.75
C GLN A 135 -2.28 -21.29 16.48
N ILE A 136 -1.21 -20.69 16.99
CA ILE A 136 -0.87 -19.28 16.77
C ILE A 136 0.02 -19.22 15.53
N THR A 137 -0.28 -18.31 14.62
CA THR A 137 0.55 -18.12 13.41
C THR A 137 1.21 -16.76 13.45
N ILE A 138 2.54 -16.71 13.51
CA ILE A 138 3.32 -15.51 13.20
C ILE A 138 3.56 -15.54 11.69
N SER A 139 3.12 -14.51 10.97
CA SER A 139 3.07 -14.53 9.52
C SER A 139 4.17 -13.68 8.90
N GLN A 140 3.90 -12.40 8.65
CA GLN A 140 4.84 -11.49 7.99
C GLN A 140 5.61 -10.68 9.02
N THR A 141 6.93 -10.60 8.87
CA THR A 141 7.76 -9.55 9.49
C THR A 141 8.41 -8.74 8.39
N LYS A 142 8.21 -7.42 8.38
CA LYS A 142 8.65 -6.55 7.29
C LYS A 142 9.05 -5.16 7.77
N LEU A 143 9.99 -4.55 7.07
CA LEU A 143 10.30 -3.13 7.20
C LEU A 143 9.22 -2.31 6.49
N LEU A 144 8.64 -1.34 7.19
CA LEU A 144 7.67 -0.39 6.65
C LEU A 144 8.36 0.86 6.12
N THR A 145 9.23 1.46 6.92
CA THR A 145 9.97 2.66 6.53
C THR A 145 11.38 2.65 7.08
N LYS A 146 12.28 3.34 6.40
CA LYS A 146 13.53 3.86 6.96
C LYS A 146 13.82 5.25 6.44
N THR A 147 14.38 6.08 7.30
CA THR A 147 14.86 7.41 6.93
C THR A 147 16.27 7.63 7.46
N GLY A 148 17.01 8.52 6.79
CA GLY A 148 18.36 8.88 7.18
C GLY A 148 19.45 8.01 6.53
N GLY A 149 20.66 8.55 6.47
CA GLY A 149 21.75 7.96 5.69
C GLY A 149 21.62 8.22 4.19
N LYS A 150 22.11 7.27 3.37
CA LYS A 150 22.20 7.43 1.91
C LYS A 150 20.86 7.24 1.18
N THR A 151 19.97 6.42 1.74
CA THR A 151 18.72 6.02 1.07
C THR A 151 17.61 6.00 2.09
N ASN A 152 16.47 6.56 1.70
CA ASN A 152 15.21 6.36 2.40
C ASN A 152 14.50 5.16 1.78
N PHE A 153 13.67 4.50 2.57
CA PHE A 153 12.79 3.43 2.10
C PHE A 153 11.41 3.66 2.68
N LYS A 154 10.40 3.52 1.84
CA LYS A 154 9.01 3.37 2.26
C LYS A 154 8.45 2.18 1.50
N ARG A 155 7.81 1.27 2.22
CA ARG A 155 7.25 0.08 1.63
C ARG A 155 6.14 0.48 0.68
N VAL A 156 6.33 0.13 -0.58
CA VAL A 156 5.31 0.15 -1.62
C VAL A 156 4.72 -1.27 -1.75
N PRO A 157 3.46 -1.40 -2.20
CA PRO A 157 2.89 -2.71 -2.51
C PRO A 157 3.69 -3.41 -3.61
N GLN A 158 3.84 -4.73 -3.50
CA GLN A 158 4.36 -5.57 -4.59
C GLN A 158 3.65 -6.95 -4.62
N PRO A 159 3.24 -7.44 -5.81
CA PRO A 159 3.30 -6.74 -7.09
C PRO A 159 2.31 -5.56 -7.14
N LEU A 160 2.66 -4.53 -7.91
CA LEU A 160 1.84 -3.33 -8.12
C LEU A 160 1.63 -3.11 -9.62
N TYR A 161 0.38 -3.23 -10.07
CA TYR A 161 -0.02 -3.04 -11.46
C TYR A 161 -0.87 -1.77 -11.62
N GLY A 162 -0.89 -1.22 -12.83
CA GLY A 162 -1.65 -0.04 -13.19
C GLY A 162 -2.82 -0.39 -14.10
N LEU A 163 -3.96 0.26 -13.91
CA LEU A 163 -5.10 0.20 -14.83
C LEU A 163 -5.59 1.60 -15.16
N VAL A 164 -5.64 1.93 -16.44
CA VAL A 164 -6.32 3.13 -16.95
C VAL A 164 -7.70 2.75 -17.43
N LEU A 165 -8.74 3.26 -16.78
CA LEU A 165 -10.13 3.03 -17.16
C LEU A 165 -10.51 3.93 -18.34
N THR A 166 -10.82 3.30 -19.49
CA THR A 166 -11.10 4.00 -20.76
C THR A 166 -12.52 3.74 -21.32
N GLY A 167 -13.38 3.04 -20.58
CA GLY A 167 -14.69 2.52 -21.04
C GLY A 167 -15.90 3.48 -20.99
N GLY A 168 -15.72 4.79 -20.81
CA GLY A 168 -16.84 5.73 -20.72
C GLY A 168 -17.58 5.89 -22.06
N LYS A 169 -18.92 5.66 -22.11
CA LYS A 169 -19.75 5.85 -23.32
C LYS A 169 -19.75 7.30 -23.87
N SER A 170 -19.08 8.24 -23.20
CA SER A 170 -18.77 9.62 -23.63
C SER A 170 -19.92 10.41 -24.28
N LYS A 171 -21.17 10.08 -23.93
CA LYS A 171 -22.38 10.60 -24.61
C LYS A 171 -22.51 12.13 -24.58
N ARG A 172 -21.97 12.78 -23.54
CA ARG A 172 -21.99 14.24 -23.37
C ARG A 172 -20.84 14.96 -24.10
N MET A 173 -19.71 14.28 -24.30
CA MET A 173 -18.50 14.84 -24.92
C MET A 173 -18.49 14.75 -26.44
N GLN A 174 -19.41 13.98 -27.04
CA GLN A 174 -19.53 13.73 -28.48
C GLN A 174 -18.30 13.06 -29.16
N GLN A 175 -17.17 13.00 -28.47
CA GLN A 175 -15.93 12.30 -28.81
C GLN A 175 -15.50 11.39 -27.64
N ASP A 176 -14.79 10.30 -27.92
CA ASP A 176 -14.27 9.40 -26.88
C ASP A 176 -13.20 10.12 -26.03
N LYS A 177 -13.47 10.25 -24.71
CA LYS A 177 -12.61 10.98 -23.77
C LYS A 177 -11.18 10.44 -23.72
N ALA A 178 -10.98 9.14 -23.94
CA ALA A 178 -9.65 8.53 -23.86
C ALA A 178 -8.67 9.07 -24.93
N LEU A 179 -9.21 9.57 -26.05
CA LEU A 179 -8.45 10.11 -27.19
C LEU A 179 -8.24 11.63 -27.13
N LEU A 180 -8.78 12.32 -26.11
CA LEU A 180 -8.59 13.76 -25.93
C LEU A 180 -7.11 14.08 -25.68
N LYS A 181 -6.60 15.15 -26.30
CA LYS A 181 -5.18 15.50 -26.28
C LYS A 181 -4.93 16.77 -25.46
N TYR A 182 -4.42 16.61 -24.25
CA TYR A 182 -4.01 17.76 -23.41
C TYR A 182 -2.55 18.18 -23.64
N TYR A 183 -1.68 17.25 -24.04
CA TYR A 183 -0.23 17.48 -24.24
C TYR A 183 0.25 16.87 -25.56
N ASP A 184 -0.48 17.11 -26.66
CA ASP A 184 -0.27 16.51 -27.99
C ASP A 184 -0.37 14.97 -28.06
N GLN A 185 -0.65 14.31 -26.94
CA GLN A 185 -0.90 12.88 -26.83
C GLN A 185 -2.27 12.60 -26.19
N PRO A 186 -2.90 11.44 -26.51
CA PRO A 186 -4.11 10.98 -25.84
C PRO A 186 -3.94 10.94 -24.33
N HIS A 187 -4.93 11.44 -23.59
CA HIS A 187 -4.84 11.53 -22.14
C HIS A 187 -4.70 10.16 -21.47
N ALA A 188 -5.36 9.13 -22.02
CA ALA A 188 -5.20 7.76 -21.54
C ALA A 188 -3.74 7.28 -21.65
N LYS A 189 -3.01 7.68 -22.71
CA LYS A 189 -1.59 7.39 -22.87
C LYS A 189 -0.75 8.17 -21.85
N HIS A 190 -1.09 9.43 -21.58
CA HIS A 190 -0.39 10.21 -20.55
C HIS A 190 -0.47 9.54 -19.17
N ILE A 191 -1.66 9.11 -18.75
CA ILE A 191 -1.84 8.40 -17.48
C ILE A 191 -1.14 7.04 -17.50
N PHE A 192 -1.16 6.32 -18.63
CA PHE A 192 -0.42 5.07 -18.80
C PHE A 192 1.09 5.27 -18.57
N ASP A 193 1.68 6.27 -19.23
CA ASP A 193 3.10 6.60 -19.11
C ASP A 193 3.44 7.02 -17.68
N LEU A 194 2.54 7.77 -17.03
CA LEU A 194 2.70 8.18 -15.65
C LEU A 194 2.72 6.97 -14.69
N LEU A 195 1.74 6.06 -14.81
CA LEU A 195 1.65 4.84 -13.98
C LEU A 195 2.84 3.89 -14.21
N SER A 196 3.41 3.88 -15.42
CA SER A 196 4.55 3.02 -15.79
C SER A 196 5.83 3.35 -15.01
N ASN A 197 5.92 4.52 -14.38
CA ASN A 197 7.04 4.87 -13.49
C ASN A 197 6.95 4.18 -12.11
N TYR A 198 5.77 3.66 -11.75
CA TYR A 198 5.48 3.11 -10.42
C TYR A 198 5.05 1.64 -10.46
N CYS A 199 4.45 1.20 -11.57
CA CYS A 199 3.88 -0.14 -11.72
C CYS A 199 4.79 -1.05 -12.55
N GLU A 200 4.78 -2.35 -12.22
CA GLU A 200 5.51 -3.36 -13.00
C GLU A 200 4.85 -3.58 -14.38
N TYR A 201 3.53 -3.63 -14.41
CA TYR A 201 2.72 -3.67 -15.62
C TYR A 201 1.59 -2.64 -15.55
N VAL A 202 1.26 -2.04 -16.69
CA VAL A 202 0.13 -1.12 -16.82
C VAL A 202 -0.75 -1.58 -17.98
N TYR A 203 -2.06 -1.47 -17.80
CA TYR A 203 -3.06 -1.86 -18.78
C TYR A 203 -4.07 -0.76 -19.02
N LEU A 204 -4.66 -0.72 -20.21
CA LEU A 204 -5.92 -0.04 -20.47
C LEU A 204 -7.08 -1.01 -20.25
N SER A 205 -8.17 -0.58 -19.60
CA SER A 205 -9.45 -1.32 -19.61
C SER A 205 -10.25 -0.88 -20.82
N ALA A 206 -10.62 -1.82 -21.70
CA ALA A 206 -11.29 -1.52 -22.95
C ALA A 206 -12.30 -2.60 -23.35
N ARG A 207 -13.24 -2.23 -24.22
CA ARG A 207 -14.07 -3.19 -24.96
C ARG A 207 -13.24 -3.83 -26.07
N ARG A 208 -13.66 -5.02 -26.53
CA ARG A 208 -13.00 -5.71 -27.63
C ARG A 208 -12.88 -4.80 -28.85
N GLU A 209 -11.67 -4.69 -29.39
CA GLU A 209 -11.32 -3.89 -30.57
C GLU A 209 -11.58 -2.36 -30.44
N GLN A 210 -11.85 -1.85 -29.23
CA GLN A 210 -12.17 -0.43 -29.01
C GLN A 210 -11.08 0.52 -29.53
N TRP A 211 -9.81 0.13 -29.40
CA TRP A 211 -8.67 0.97 -29.77
C TRP A 211 -8.06 0.63 -31.13
N CYS A 212 -8.65 -0.29 -31.89
CA CYS A 212 -8.15 -0.64 -33.22
C CYS A 212 -8.04 0.62 -34.09
N ASN A 213 -6.90 0.77 -34.77
CA ASN A 213 -6.56 1.93 -35.61
C ASN A 213 -6.40 3.27 -34.86
N THR A 214 -6.20 3.25 -33.55
CA THR A 214 -5.87 4.45 -32.75
C THR A 214 -4.44 4.39 -32.21
N GLU A 215 -3.92 5.51 -31.73
CA GLU A 215 -2.62 5.59 -31.03
C GLU A 215 -2.56 4.72 -29.76
N LEU A 216 -3.71 4.27 -29.23
CA LEU A 216 -3.80 3.41 -28.05
C LEU A 216 -3.71 1.90 -28.39
N ALA A 217 -3.79 1.52 -29.68
CA ALA A 217 -3.86 0.12 -30.11
C ALA A 217 -2.65 -0.74 -29.67
N SER A 218 -1.49 -0.11 -29.51
CA SER A 218 -0.25 -0.78 -29.13
C SER A 218 -0.07 -0.95 -27.61
N LEU A 219 -0.93 -0.34 -26.80
CA LEU A 219 -0.81 -0.39 -25.34
C LEU A 219 -1.44 -1.69 -24.80
N PRO A 220 -0.84 -2.34 -23.79
CA PRO A 220 -1.43 -3.52 -23.15
C PRO A 220 -2.86 -3.23 -22.68
N THR A 221 -3.78 -4.13 -22.99
CA THR A 221 -5.21 -3.93 -22.76
C THR A 221 -5.81 -5.15 -22.07
N LEU A 222 -6.59 -4.91 -21.02
CA LEU A 222 -7.51 -5.90 -20.44
C LEU A 222 -8.89 -5.68 -21.05
N VAL A 223 -9.43 -6.74 -21.64
CA VAL A 223 -10.77 -6.71 -22.24
C VAL A 223 -11.79 -6.99 -21.15
N ASP A 224 -12.68 -6.04 -20.89
CA ASP A 224 -13.71 -6.18 -19.87
C ASP A 224 -14.63 -7.37 -20.19
N HIS A 225 -14.91 -8.22 -19.21
CA HIS A 225 -15.78 -9.39 -19.41
C HIS A 225 -17.27 -9.05 -19.49
N ASP A 226 -17.67 -7.87 -19.03
CA ASP A 226 -19.07 -7.50 -18.78
C ASP A 226 -19.28 -5.99 -19.07
N ASP A 227 -19.50 -5.66 -20.35
CA ASP A 227 -19.59 -4.29 -20.88
C ASP A 227 -20.68 -3.42 -20.23
N ASP A 228 -21.66 -4.04 -19.55
CA ASP A 228 -22.79 -3.35 -18.93
C ASP A 228 -22.53 -2.92 -17.48
N LEU A 229 -21.43 -3.35 -16.86
CA LEU A 229 -21.09 -3.02 -15.47
C LEU A 229 -20.39 -1.66 -15.30
N GLY A 230 -20.06 -0.98 -16.40
CA GLY A 230 -19.35 0.31 -16.36
C GLY A 230 -17.98 0.18 -15.69
N PRO A 231 -17.51 1.19 -14.92
CA PRO A 231 -16.18 1.15 -14.28
C PRO A 231 -15.95 -0.06 -13.35
N LEU A 232 -17.04 -0.63 -12.79
CA LEU A 232 -16.93 -1.84 -11.98
C LEU A 232 -16.40 -3.02 -12.81
N GLY A 233 -16.80 -3.13 -14.08
CA GLY A 233 -16.36 -4.20 -14.99
C GLY A 233 -14.85 -4.19 -15.20
N GLY A 234 -14.28 -3.03 -15.49
CA GLY A 234 -12.83 -2.86 -15.64
C GLY A 234 -12.06 -3.14 -14.34
N ILE A 235 -12.54 -2.64 -13.20
CA ILE A 235 -11.92 -2.92 -11.88
C ILE A 235 -11.94 -4.43 -11.58
N LEU A 236 -13.09 -5.10 -11.75
CA LEU A 236 -13.20 -6.53 -11.51
C LEU A 236 -12.32 -7.35 -12.45
N THR A 237 -12.27 -6.99 -13.73
CA THR A 237 -11.43 -7.68 -14.72
C THR A 237 -9.97 -7.64 -14.31
N ALA A 238 -9.46 -6.48 -13.88
CA ALA A 238 -8.09 -6.35 -13.38
C ALA A 238 -7.85 -7.21 -12.11
N LEU A 239 -8.73 -7.09 -11.11
CA LEU A 239 -8.63 -7.85 -9.87
C LEU A 239 -8.71 -9.37 -10.08
N GLU A 240 -9.49 -9.84 -11.06
CA GLU A 240 -9.62 -11.26 -11.41
C GLU A 240 -8.43 -11.78 -12.23
N THR A 241 -7.85 -10.93 -13.07
CA THR A 241 -6.69 -11.30 -13.91
C THR A 241 -5.44 -11.51 -13.05
N HIS A 242 -5.21 -10.64 -12.07
CA HIS A 242 -4.09 -10.75 -11.12
C HIS A 242 -4.58 -10.58 -9.66
N PRO A 243 -5.13 -11.65 -9.05
CA PRO A 243 -5.74 -11.60 -7.71
C PRO A 243 -4.75 -11.34 -6.58
N GLU A 244 -3.46 -11.60 -6.80
CA GLU A 244 -2.37 -11.37 -5.86
C GLU A 244 -1.82 -9.94 -5.90
N ALA A 245 -2.10 -9.18 -6.95
CA ALA A 245 -1.52 -7.85 -7.15
C ALA A 245 -2.30 -6.74 -6.45
N CYS A 246 -1.58 -5.72 -6.01
CA CYS A 246 -2.18 -4.42 -5.75
C CYS A 246 -2.33 -3.66 -7.08
N TRP A 247 -3.32 -2.78 -7.15
CA TRP A 247 -3.67 -2.07 -8.38
C TRP A 247 -3.81 -0.57 -8.16
N LEU A 248 -3.02 0.24 -8.86
CA LEU A 248 -3.31 1.66 -9.06
C LEU A 248 -4.31 1.78 -10.21
N ILE A 249 -5.54 2.19 -9.91
CA ILE A 249 -6.60 2.33 -10.91
C ILE A 249 -6.94 3.81 -11.06
N MET A 250 -6.85 4.30 -12.30
CA MET A 250 -7.12 5.69 -12.66
C MET A 250 -8.06 5.81 -13.86
N ALA A 251 -9.04 6.71 -13.81
CA ALA A 251 -9.86 7.03 -14.99
C ALA A 251 -9.19 8.03 -15.92
N CYS A 252 -9.45 7.88 -17.22
CA CYS A 252 -8.90 8.75 -18.26
C CYS A 252 -9.45 10.18 -18.28
N ASP A 253 -10.39 10.54 -17.40
CA ASP A 253 -10.96 11.89 -17.30
C ASP A 253 -10.42 12.73 -16.11
N LEU A 254 -9.42 12.22 -15.39
CA LEU A 254 -8.72 12.92 -14.30
C LEU A 254 -7.60 13.82 -14.85
N ALA A 255 -7.95 15.02 -15.30
CA ALA A 255 -7.04 15.84 -16.11
C ALA A 255 -5.82 16.44 -15.37
N TYR A 256 -5.88 16.50 -14.04
CA TYR A 256 -4.83 17.08 -13.20
C TYR A 256 -4.01 16.02 -12.44
N VAL A 257 -4.21 14.73 -12.76
CA VAL A 257 -3.43 13.64 -12.17
C VAL A 257 -1.95 13.82 -12.51
N ASN A 258 -1.10 13.66 -11.50
CA ASN A 258 0.35 13.80 -11.64
C ASN A 258 1.09 12.84 -10.68
N ALA A 259 2.43 12.86 -10.72
CA ALA A 259 3.29 12.06 -9.85
C ALA A 259 2.94 12.19 -8.36
N GLY A 260 2.69 13.41 -7.89
CA GLY A 260 2.31 13.68 -6.51
C GLY A 260 0.98 13.04 -6.10
N THR A 261 0.03 12.90 -7.04
CA THR A 261 -1.24 12.18 -6.81
C THR A 261 -0.99 10.69 -6.54
N ILE A 262 -0.11 10.06 -7.33
CA ILE A 262 0.25 8.64 -7.16
C ILE A 262 1.08 8.44 -5.89
N GLU A 263 2.05 9.30 -5.65
CA GLU A 263 2.92 9.24 -4.48
C GLU A 263 2.11 9.33 -3.19
N LYS A 264 1.12 10.22 -3.09
CA LYS A 264 0.21 10.29 -1.93
C LYS A 264 -0.56 8.98 -1.71
N LEU A 265 -1.03 8.31 -2.76
CA LEU A 265 -1.69 7.00 -2.66
C LEU A 265 -0.72 5.92 -2.13
N LEU A 266 0.48 5.86 -2.69
CA LEU A 266 1.54 4.92 -2.27
C LEU A 266 2.02 5.19 -0.85
N GLU A 267 2.11 6.46 -0.47
CA GLU A 267 2.50 6.89 0.86
C GLU A 267 1.50 6.48 1.94
N ASN A 268 0.24 6.34 1.57
CA ASN A 268 -0.85 5.93 2.46
C ASN A 268 -1.32 4.50 2.15
N TYR A 269 -0.43 3.67 1.61
CA TYR A 269 -0.71 2.26 1.38
C TYR A 269 -0.83 1.50 2.70
N HIS A 270 -1.91 0.74 2.83
CA HIS A 270 -2.13 -0.23 3.89
C HIS A 270 -2.53 -1.58 3.27
N ASP A 271 -1.93 -2.67 3.72
CA ASP A 271 -2.21 -4.03 3.22
C ASP A 271 -3.53 -4.62 3.76
N GLU A 272 -4.01 -4.09 4.88
CA GLU A 272 -5.21 -4.56 5.58
C GLU A 272 -6.54 -3.96 5.06
N VAL A 273 -6.48 -2.97 4.17
CA VAL A 273 -7.67 -2.29 3.63
C VAL A 273 -8.02 -2.83 2.24
N VAL A 274 -9.26 -2.64 1.81
CA VAL A 274 -9.72 -2.91 0.45
C VAL A 274 -9.09 -1.95 -0.55
N ALA A 275 -9.06 -0.66 -0.21
CA ALA A 275 -8.42 0.37 -1.03
C ALA A 275 -7.94 1.56 -0.19
N THR A 276 -6.89 2.22 -0.66
CA THR A 276 -6.53 3.59 -0.32
C THR A 276 -7.06 4.50 -1.42
N CYS A 277 -7.92 5.47 -1.10
CA CYS A 277 -8.57 6.32 -2.11
C CYS A 277 -8.78 7.76 -1.62
N TYR A 278 -8.84 8.70 -2.56
CA TYR A 278 -9.17 10.08 -2.24
C TYR A 278 -10.61 10.23 -1.80
N GLN A 279 -10.87 11.17 -0.89
CA GLN A 279 -12.21 11.66 -0.61
C GLN A 279 -12.55 12.82 -1.54
N ASN A 280 -13.72 12.71 -2.18
CA ASN A 280 -14.31 13.79 -2.94
C ASN A 280 -14.56 15.01 -2.01
N PRO A 281 -14.05 16.21 -2.33
CA PRO A 281 -14.15 17.39 -1.46
C PRO A 281 -15.59 17.88 -1.25
N GLU A 282 -16.48 17.68 -2.21
CA GLU A 282 -17.84 18.23 -2.19
C GLU A 282 -18.82 17.33 -1.43
N HIS A 283 -18.62 16.01 -1.53
CA HIS A 283 -19.58 15.02 -1.01
C HIS A 283 -19.01 14.08 0.04
N GLY A 284 -17.68 14.10 0.28
CA GLY A 284 -17.00 13.22 1.23
C GLY A 284 -16.98 11.74 0.83
N PHE A 285 -17.44 11.41 -0.39
CA PHE A 285 -17.47 10.05 -0.90
C PHE A 285 -16.08 9.61 -1.40
N PRO A 286 -15.75 8.31 -1.35
CA PRO A 286 -14.52 7.82 -1.96
C PRO A 286 -14.52 8.05 -3.47
N GLU A 287 -13.35 8.36 -4.02
CA GLU A 287 -13.08 8.40 -5.45
C GLU A 287 -12.49 7.04 -5.90
N PRO A 288 -13.34 6.09 -6.36
CA PRO A 288 -12.89 4.76 -6.75
C PRO A 288 -12.05 4.77 -8.02
N LEU A 289 -12.11 5.84 -8.82
CA LEU A 289 -11.43 5.94 -10.09
C LEU A 289 -10.08 6.66 -9.98
N CYS A 290 -9.61 6.95 -8.76
CA CYS A 290 -8.26 7.40 -8.44
C CYS A 290 -7.85 6.75 -7.12
N ALA A 291 -7.50 5.47 -7.17
CA ALA A 291 -7.32 4.66 -5.96
C ALA A 291 -6.28 3.56 -6.11
N LEU A 292 -5.71 3.15 -4.98
CA LEU A 292 -4.85 1.99 -4.83
C LEU A 292 -5.66 0.86 -4.18
N TYR A 293 -5.92 -0.21 -4.92
CA TYR A 293 -6.63 -1.40 -4.45
C TYR A 293 -5.67 -2.49 -4.00
N THR A 294 -6.02 -3.21 -2.94
CA THR A 294 -5.26 -4.37 -2.46
C THR A 294 -5.90 -5.68 -2.93
N PRO A 295 -5.23 -6.84 -2.76
CA PRO A 295 -5.82 -8.15 -3.01
C PRO A 295 -7.15 -8.41 -2.27
N GLN A 296 -7.41 -7.68 -1.17
CA GLN A 296 -8.67 -7.79 -0.44
C GLN A 296 -9.87 -7.29 -1.26
N ALA A 297 -9.63 -6.37 -2.20
CA ALA A 297 -10.67 -5.80 -3.03
C ALA A 297 -11.41 -6.85 -3.86
N LEU A 298 -10.73 -7.89 -4.36
CA LEU A 298 -11.35 -8.88 -5.24
C LEU A 298 -12.58 -9.52 -4.59
N LYS A 299 -12.44 -10.07 -3.38
CA LYS A 299 -13.55 -10.72 -2.66
C LYS A 299 -14.70 -9.75 -2.42
N GLN A 300 -14.38 -8.50 -2.12
CA GLN A 300 -15.37 -7.48 -1.81
C GLN A 300 -16.15 -7.04 -3.05
N PHE A 301 -15.47 -6.86 -4.18
CA PHE A 301 -16.09 -6.52 -5.45
C PHE A 301 -16.91 -7.69 -6.02
N GLN A 302 -16.46 -8.95 -5.85
CA GLN A 302 -17.24 -10.14 -6.22
C GLN A 302 -18.53 -10.27 -5.40
N ARG A 303 -18.46 -9.99 -4.08
CA ARG A 303 -19.66 -9.92 -3.21
C ARG A 303 -20.61 -8.83 -3.66
N ALA A 304 -20.10 -7.64 -3.98
CA ALA A 304 -20.90 -6.54 -4.50
C ALA A 304 -21.60 -6.90 -5.82
N LYS A 305 -20.89 -7.53 -6.77
CA LYS A 305 -21.47 -8.03 -8.03
C LYS A 305 -22.60 -9.02 -7.77
N THR A 306 -22.39 -9.99 -6.87
CA THR A 306 -23.42 -10.98 -6.49
C THR A 306 -24.64 -10.32 -5.85
N ALA A 307 -24.43 -9.27 -5.04
CA ALA A 307 -25.48 -8.47 -4.44
C ALA A 307 -26.11 -7.43 -5.40
N LYS A 308 -25.72 -7.42 -6.69
CA LYS A 308 -26.16 -6.46 -7.71
C LYS A 308 -25.85 -5.00 -7.38
N ILE A 309 -24.74 -4.76 -6.69
CA ILE A 309 -24.21 -3.42 -6.38
C ILE A 309 -23.13 -3.09 -7.39
N TYR A 310 -23.50 -2.29 -8.40
CA TYR A 310 -22.62 -1.98 -9.54
C TYR A 310 -21.88 -0.64 -9.43
N CYS A 311 -22.17 0.17 -8.41
CA CYS A 311 -21.55 1.46 -8.22
C CYS A 311 -20.28 1.32 -7.35
N PRO A 312 -19.06 1.54 -7.89
CA PRO A 312 -17.83 1.35 -7.12
C PRO A 312 -17.75 2.22 -5.87
N VAL A 313 -18.30 3.44 -5.90
CA VAL A 313 -18.42 4.31 -4.71
C VAL A 313 -19.16 3.58 -3.58
N LYS A 314 -20.31 2.96 -3.88
CA LYS A 314 -21.10 2.21 -2.90
C LYS A 314 -20.33 1.01 -2.36
N VAL A 315 -19.55 0.32 -3.21
CA VAL A 315 -18.70 -0.80 -2.79
C VAL A 315 -17.65 -0.33 -1.79
N LEU A 316 -16.94 0.76 -2.09
CA LEU A 316 -15.93 1.30 -1.17
C LEU A 316 -16.52 1.82 0.15
N GLN A 317 -17.70 2.44 0.12
CA GLN A 317 -18.39 2.89 1.34
C GLN A 317 -18.76 1.77 2.31
N MET A 318 -18.96 0.55 1.81
CA MET A 318 -19.26 -0.63 2.63
C MET A 318 -18.03 -1.50 2.92
N SER A 319 -16.84 -0.97 2.66
CA SER A 319 -15.57 -1.68 2.76
C SER A 319 -14.63 -1.00 3.73
N ASN A 320 -13.71 -1.75 4.32
CA ASN A 320 -12.61 -1.18 5.10
C ASN A 320 -11.64 -0.48 4.13
N CYS A 321 -11.72 0.84 4.02
CA CYS A 321 -10.86 1.64 3.14
C CYS A 321 -10.07 2.67 3.95
N TYR A 322 -8.90 3.06 3.44
CA TYR A 322 -8.16 4.21 3.93
C TYR A 322 -8.45 5.43 3.04
N PHE A 323 -8.78 6.55 3.65
CA PHE A 323 -9.18 7.77 2.94
C PHE A 323 -8.11 8.84 3.04
N ILE A 324 -7.78 9.46 1.91
CA ILE A 324 -6.86 10.60 1.85
C ILE A 324 -7.59 11.86 1.38
N THR A 325 -7.25 13.00 1.98
CA THR A 325 -7.78 14.30 1.57
C THR A 325 -6.90 14.87 0.44
N PRO A 326 -7.48 15.31 -0.69
CA PRO A 326 -6.69 15.94 -1.74
C PRO A 326 -6.07 17.26 -1.25
N GLY A 327 -4.89 17.60 -1.78
CA GLY A 327 -4.24 18.87 -1.42
C GLY A 327 -4.99 20.07 -1.99
N LEU A 328 -5.46 19.91 -3.23
CA LEU A 328 -6.36 20.82 -3.93
C LEU A 328 -7.51 20.00 -4.52
N ALA A 329 -8.73 20.51 -4.45
CA ALA A 329 -9.93 19.83 -4.98
C ALA A 329 -9.79 19.44 -6.48
N GLN A 330 -9.01 20.24 -7.22
CA GLN A 330 -8.74 20.05 -8.64
C GLN A 330 -7.92 18.78 -8.96
N GLU A 331 -7.13 18.25 -8.00
CA GLU A 331 -6.28 17.05 -8.20
C GLU A 331 -7.07 15.79 -8.63
N ILE A 332 -8.36 15.75 -8.28
CA ILE A 332 -9.28 14.63 -8.60
C ILE A 332 -10.51 15.09 -9.39
N ALA A 333 -10.44 16.27 -10.02
CA ALA A 333 -11.56 16.79 -10.80
C ALA A 333 -11.70 16.02 -12.13
N ASN A 334 -12.92 15.55 -12.40
CA ASN A 334 -13.26 14.86 -13.64
C ASN A 334 -13.68 15.86 -14.71
N ILE A 335 -13.09 15.77 -15.90
CA ILE A 335 -13.53 16.55 -17.07
C ILE A 335 -14.66 15.83 -17.80
N ASN A 336 -15.81 16.48 -17.89
CA ASN A 336 -17.05 15.95 -18.42
C ASN A 336 -17.65 16.76 -19.57
N THR A 337 -17.18 17.99 -19.80
CA THR A 337 -17.68 18.88 -20.86
C THR A 337 -16.56 19.41 -21.79
N PRO A 338 -16.88 19.80 -23.04
CA PRO A 338 -15.90 20.44 -23.93
C PRO A 338 -15.35 21.76 -23.40
N ASP A 339 -16.15 22.55 -22.69
CA ASP A 339 -15.71 23.82 -22.12
C ASP A 339 -14.67 23.62 -21.01
N GLU A 340 -14.88 22.62 -20.13
CA GLU A 340 -13.87 22.20 -19.15
C GLU A 340 -12.58 21.73 -19.84
N TYR A 341 -12.69 20.96 -20.93
CA TYR A 341 -11.53 20.53 -21.72
C TYR A 341 -10.72 21.71 -22.27
N HIS A 342 -11.40 22.71 -22.83
CA HIS A 342 -10.75 23.91 -23.36
C HIS A 342 -10.05 24.73 -22.26
N GLN A 343 -10.68 24.87 -21.09
CA GLN A 343 -10.09 25.57 -19.95
C GLN A 343 -8.79 24.91 -19.50
N VAL A 344 -8.79 23.59 -19.32
CA VAL A 344 -7.61 22.84 -18.88
C VAL A 344 -6.49 22.87 -19.91
N ARG A 345 -6.83 22.77 -21.19
CA ARG A 345 -5.84 22.91 -22.27
C ARG A 345 -5.17 24.29 -22.28
N HIS A 346 -5.90 25.35 -21.95
CA HIS A 346 -5.35 26.71 -21.84
C HIS A 346 -4.44 26.91 -20.62
N GLU A 347 -4.63 26.17 -19.54
CA GLU A 347 -3.78 26.23 -18.33
C GLU A 347 -2.45 25.47 -18.50
N HIS A 348 -2.37 24.57 -19.48
CA HIS A 348 -1.22 23.69 -19.74
C HIS A 348 -0.36 24.08 -20.96
N HIS A 349 -0.75 25.13 -21.68
CA HIS A 349 0.04 25.80 -22.74
C HIS A 349 0.59 27.11 -22.20
#